data_AF-A0A316Z1V0-F1
#
_entry.id   AF-A0A316Z1V0-F1
#
_cell.length_a   1.000
_cell.length_b   1.000
_cell.length_c   1.000
_cell.angle_alpha   90.00
_cell.angle_beta   90.00
_cell.angle_gamma   90.00
#
_symmetry.space_group_name_H-M   'P 1'
#
loop_
_entity.id
_entity.type
_entity.pdbx_description
1 polymer ?
#
loop_
_entity_poly.entity_id
_entity_poly.type
_entity_poly.pdbx_seq_one_letter_code
_entity_poly.pdbx_strand_id
1 'polypeptide(L)'
;MSAAAAAAEAEAEAMLNATAAAAAASTASSTSTEPAAAVSAAAATPAASSSTAPVAPAAAAAAAAPSIDLATGLVRGQKPKSLLAPGEERSFPGGAGKTYVAKRVPDGQSFTCTCTRWVYSKEPRSARTCAHLATLNGAAYESVRLAVAKETLPSVKNQGFASLKRMAETAEKRKEREVEEESWDTRHFGNGWNGVDDLGPRDAHGGMHLMLGDNYKLDDPKTRLADPTGFWMTEKLDGVRAWWNGSALYSRAGNCWNAPKWWTEKLPKDLHLDGELWIRRDAFEMTNGICQRSSKEAWKDVNFMAFDVTNVQMLYEERIKLLAERLPNGVLSPSAVQAREKGMHVCVLPMVQCRDNEHCREELHRVEEQGGEGLMLRKPKSKYECRGPGRSKVIWKVKSWYDAEAIVVGHSYGTEKNKRVMGNIIVQMENGRELEIGSGFTDEQRAMWEPKKGTVVRYRFQELLQDGTPRFPIFEGCPVDKFEAKDAIVRSTRLRASGINKPQYAVAKEANPYGSESSAKRRRY
;
A
#
# COMPACT_ATOMS: atom_id res chain seq x y z
N MET A 1 16.19 -8.21 29.02
CA MET A 1 16.74 -7.28 28.01
C MET A 1 16.11 -5.91 28.29
N SER A 2 16.62 -5.18 29.28
CA SER A 2 17.79 -4.28 29.30
C SER A 2 17.32 -2.85 29.02
N ALA A 3 17.46 -1.98 30.03
CA ALA A 3 17.10 -0.56 30.03
C ALA A 3 17.66 0.23 28.83
N ALA A 4 18.63 -0.33 28.11
CA ALA A 4 19.16 0.21 26.86
C ALA A 4 18.11 0.31 25.74
N ALA A 5 17.16 -0.62 25.65
CA ALA A 5 16.11 -0.58 24.62
C ALA A 5 15.08 0.53 24.89
N ALA A 6 14.70 0.70 26.16
CA ALA A 6 13.82 1.79 26.58
C ALA A 6 14.51 3.16 26.47
N ALA A 7 15.83 3.23 26.69
CA ALA A 7 16.61 4.44 26.49
C ALA A 7 16.69 4.84 25.00
N ALA A 8 16.88 3.87 24.09
CA ALA A 8 16.91 4.14 22.65
C ALA A 8 15.55 4.60 22.10
N GLU A 9 14.45 4.06 22.62
CA GLU A 9 13.09 4.49 22.24
C GLU A 9 12.77 5.89 22.79
N ALA A 10 13.18 6.20 24.02
CA ALA A 10 13.05 7.55 24.60
C ALA A 10 13.93 8.60 23.89
N GLU A 11 15.12 8.21 23.44
CA GLU A 11 16.03 9.09 22.71
C GLU A 11 15.51 9.40 21.29
N ALA A 12 14.88 8.41 20.63
CA ALA A 12 14.19 8.61 19.36
C ALA A 12 12.95 9.51 19.48
N GLU A 13 12.15 9.36 20.55
CA GLU A 13 11.01 10.26 20.84
C GLU A 13 11.47 11.68 21.17
N ALA A 14 12.59 11.84 21.89
CA ALA A 14 13.16 13.15 22.21
C ALA A 14 13.67 13.90 20.97
N MET A 15 14.29 13.20 20.00
CA MET A 15 14.75 13.80 18.74
C MET A 15 13.60 14.28 17.84
N LEU A 16 12.47 13.56 17.85
CA LEU A 16 11.25 13.95 17.13
C LEU A 16 10.55 15.18 17.75
N ASN A 17 10.55 15.29 19.07
CA ASN A 17 9.97 16.45 19.75
C ASN A 17 10.88 17.71 19.64
N ALA A 18 12.20 17.55 19.62
CA ALA A 18 13.14 18.64 19.43
C ALA A 18 13.06 19.27 18.01
N THR A 19 12.78 18.47 16.99
CA THR A 19 12.57 18.96 15.62
C THR A 19 11.23 19.69 15.44
N ALA A 20 10.20 19.34 16.22
CA ALA A 20 8.93 20.07 16.26
C ALA A 20 9.07 21.44 16.98
N ALA A 21 9.86 21.53 18.05
CA ALA A 21 10.10 22.78 18.78
C ALA A 21 10.95 23.78 17.98
N ALA A 22 11.94 23.31 17.21
CA ALA A 22 12.78 24.16 16.35
C ALA A 22 11.98 24.78 15.17
N ALA A 23 10.91 24.12 14.72
CA ALA A 23 10.01 24.65 13.68
C ALA A 23 9.04 25.72 14.20
N ALA A 24 8.72 25.72 15.51
CA ALA A 24 7.87 26.73 16.13
C ALA A 24 8.62 28.02 16.51
N ALA A 25 9.95 27.96 16.68
CA ALA A 25 10.77 29.11 17.03
C ALA A 25 11.13 30.01 15.83
N SER A 26 10.91 29.57 14.58
CA SER A 26 11.24 30.34 13.37
C SER A 26 10.12 31.25 12.86
N THR A 27 8.93 31.22 13.47
CA THR A 27 7.76 32.03 13.09
C THR A 27 7.47 33.23 13.99
N ALA A 28 8.33 33.54 14.96
CA ALA A 28 8.18 34.69 15.85
C ALA A 28 9.33 35.68 15.70
N SER A 29 9.40 36.42 14.58
CA SER A 29 10.17 37.66 14.50
C SER A 29 9.68 38.55 13.36
N SER A 30 8.77 39.49 13.66
CA SER A 30 8.80 40.87 13.17
C SER A 30 7.49 41.60 13.50
N THR A 31 7.42 42.25 14.66
CA THR A 31 6.54 43.41 14.86
C THR A 31 7.24 44.40 15.79
N SER A 32 7.70 45.52 15.22
CA SER A 32 8.21 46.69 15.94
C SER A 32 7.09 47.74 16.06
N THR A 33 6.71 48.05 17.29
CA THR A 33 6.18 49.34 17.78
C THR A 33 7.22 50.45 17.54
N GLU A 34 6.98 51.77 17.41
CA GLU A 34 5.95 52.77 17.79
C GLU A 34 6.42 54.15 17.18
N PRO A 35 5.85 55.36 17.44
CA PRO A 35 4.67 55.74 18.23
C PRO A 35 3.69 56.74 17.55
N ALA A 36 2.62 57.00 18.30
CA ALA A 36 1.46 57.84 18.02
C ALA A 36 1.72 59.36 18.04
N ALA A 37 0.91 60.09 17.26
CA ALA A 37 0.42 61.42 17.58
C ALA A 37 -0.98 61.61 16.98
N ALA A 38 -1.92 62.07 17.80
CA ALA A 38 -3.33 62.26 17.48
C ALA A 38 -3.67 63.75 17.43
N VAL A 39 -4.44 64.22 16.43
CA VAL A 39 -5.50 65.24 16.61
C VAL A 39 -6.46 65.38 15.40
N SER A 40 -7.76 65.28 15.71
CA SER A 40 -8.96 66.02 15.25
C SER A 40 -9.31 66.27 13.75
N ALA A 41 -10.45 65.68 13.36
CA ALA A 41 -11.69 66.27 12.78
C ALA A 41 -11.65 67.53 11.87
N ALA A 42 -12.26 67.43 10.67
CA ALA A 42 -13.49 68.16 10.27
C ALA A 42 -13.76 68.17 8.73
N ALA A 43 -15.01 67.81 8.38
CA ALA A 43 -15.95 68.37 7.37
C ALA A 43 -15.54 68.87 5.96
N ALA A 44 -16.43 68.46 5.01
CA ALA A 44 -17.03 69.22 3.89
C ALA A 44 -16.38 69.26 2.47
N THR A 45 -17.16 68.74 1.51
CA THR A 45 -17.28 69.01 0.05
C THR A 45 -17.60 70.50 -0.28
N PRO A 46 -17.69 71.01 -1.56
CA PRO A 46 -17.78 70.34 -2.89
C PRO A 46 -17.03 71.02 -4.11
N ALA A 47 -17.19 70.40 -5.31
CA ALA A 47 -17.27 71.00 -6.68
C ALA A 47 -15.97 71.53 -7.35
N ALA A 48 -15.69 71.44 -8.66
CA ALA A 48 -16.34 70.89 -9.87
C ALA A 48 -15.36 70.89 -11.09
N SER A 49 -15.66 70.07 -12.11
CA SER A 49 -15.34 70.21 -13.58
C SER A 49 -13.85 70.15 -14.02
N SER A 50 -13.42 69.59 -15.16
CA SER A 50 -14.04 69.15 -16.43
C SER A 50 -13.05 68.31 -17.28
N SER A 51 -13.61 67.40 -18.10
CA SER A 51 -13.17 66.87 -19.43
C SER A 51 -11.80 66.13 -19.51
N THR A 52 -11.58 65.01 -20.21
CA THR A 52 -12.14 64.34 -21.41
C THR A 52 -11.87 62.81 -21.37
N ALA A 53 -12.72 61.98 -22.01
CA ALA A 53 -12.64 60.51 -22.13
C ALA A 53 -11.73 60.03 -23.30
N PRO A 54 -11.67 58.73 -23.73
CA PRO A 54 -11.76 57.42 -23.05
C PRO A 54 -10.61 56.42 -23.44
N VAL A 55 -10.20 55.45 -22.61
CA VAL A 55 -9.63 54.16 -23.07
C VAL A 55 -9.95 53.02 -22.09
N ALA A 56 -10.40 51.89 -22.62
CA ALA A 56 -10.83 50.66 -21.94
C ALA A 56 -9.66 49.78 -21.40
N PRO A 57 -9.92 48.69 -20.64
CA PRO A 57 -9.01 48.13 -19.62
C PRO A 57 -8.21 46.89 -20.07
N ALA A 58 -7.30 46.44 -19.18
CA ALA A 58 -6.53 45.17 -19.10
C ALA A 58 -5.00 45.43 -19.08
N ALA A 59 -4.12 44.67 -18.43
CA ALA A 59 -4.17 43.28 -17.99
C ALA A 59 -3.10 43.00 -16.92
N ALA A 60 -3.36 41.95 -16.14
CA ALA A 60 -2.35 41.18 -15.43
C ALA A 60 -1.41 40.42 -16.41
N ALA A 61 -0.31 39.90 -15.84
CA ALA A 61 0.60 38.86 -16.38
C ALA A 61 1.70 39.28 -17.36
N ALA A 62 2.96 39.21 -16.91
CA ALA A 62 4.09 38.92 -17.79
C ALA A 62 4.27 37.40 -17.88
N ALA A 63 3.53 36.79 -18.81
CA ALA A 63 3.75 35.44 -19.30
C ALA A 63 5.01 35.40 -20.18
N ALA A 64 5.78 34.32 -20.12
CA ALA A 64 6.91 34.05 -21.01
C ALA A 64 6.47 34.13 -22.48
N ALA A 65 7.21 34.86 -23.31
CA ALA A 65 6.88 35.06 -24.72
C ALA A 65 6.78 33.71 -25.49
N PRO A 66 5.86 33.60 -26.46
CA PRO A 66 5.66 32.39 -27.25
C PRO A 66 6.90 32.04 -28.08
N SER A 67 7.29 30.76 -28.09
CA SER A 67 8.46 30.25 -28.84
C SER A 67 8.32 30.31 -30.37
N ILE A 68 7.08 30.40 -30.88
CA ILE A 68 6.72 30.48 -32.30
C ILE A 68 5.64 31.55 -32.48
N ASP A 69 5.81 32.47 -33.43
CA ASP A 69 4.75 33.42 -33.78
C ASP A 69 3.52 32.68 -34.34
N LEU A 70 2.34 32.90 -33.76
CA LEU A 70 1.15 32.10 -34.09
C LEU A 70 0.59 32.41 -35.49
N ALA A 71 0.68 33.67 -35.94
CA ALA A 71 0.12 34.12 -37.21
C ALA A 71 1.05 33.84 -38.40
N THR A 72 2.36 33.98 -38.20
CA THR A 72 3.37 33.87 -39.27
C THR A 72 4.24 32.61 -39.15
N GLY A 73 4.26 31.97 -37.99
CA GLY A 73 5.11 30.82 -37.69
C GLY A 73 6.60 31.15 -37.59
N LEU A 74 6.97 32.42 -37.45
CA LEU A 74 8.37 32.83 -37.36
C LEU A 74 8.97 32.41 -36.02
N VAL A 75 10.20 31.92 -36.06
CA VAL A 75 11.03 31.65 -34.86
C VAL A 75 12.36 32.34 -35.05
N ARG A 76 12.64 33.36 -34.23
CA ARG A 76 13.85 34.20 -34.33
C ARG A 76 14.15 34.69 -35.76
N GLY A 77 13.11 35.12 -36.48
CA GLY A 77 13.23 35.62 -37.85
C GLY A 77 13.41 34.54 -38.94
N GLN A 78 13.52 33.26 -38.57
CA GLN A 78 13.58 32.16 -39.54
C GLN A 78 12.17 31.73 -39.94
N LYS A 79 11.88 31.73 -41.26
CA LYS A 79 10.61 31.27 -41.82
C LYS A 79 10.64 29.77 -42.10
N PRO A 80 9.56 29.02 -41.78
CA PRO A 80 9.45 27.60 -42.11
C PRO A 80 9.27 27.39 -43.63
N LYS A 81 9.78 26.26 -44.13
CA LYS A 81 9.67 25.85 -45.53
C LYS A 81 8.22 25.57 -45.95
N SER A 82 7.45 24.89 -45.11
CA SER A 82 6.01 24.69 -45.31
C SER A 82 5.33 24.49 -43.96
N LEU A 83 4.81 25.58 -43.40
CA LEU A 83 4.13 25.56 -42.11
C LEU A 83 2.70 25.06 -42.24
N LEU A 84 2.29 24.20 -41.30
CA LEU A 84 0.90 23.81 -41.12
C LEU A 84 0.15 24.85 -40.27
N ALA A 85 -1.11 25.12 -40.58
CA ALA A 85 -1.97 25.87 -39.68
C ALA A 85 -2.13 25.12 -38.33
N PRO A 86 -2.41 25.80 -37.21
CA PRO A 86 -2.67 25.13 -35.94
C PRO A 86 -3.80 24.10 -36.09
N GLY A 87 -3.53 22.84 -35.74
CA GLY A 87 -4.46 21.71 -35.89
C GLY A 87 -4.40 20.97 -37.23
N GLU A 88 -3.68 21.49 -38.24
CA GLU A 88 -3.52 20.87 -39.56
C GLU A 88 -2.44 19.78 -39.53
N GLU A 89 -2.63 18.75 -40.35
CA GLU A 89 -1.75 17.58 -40.45
C GLU A 89 -1.33 17.26 -41.89
N ARG A 90 -0.16 16.63 -42.03
CA ARG A 90 0.40 16.21 -43.33
C ARG A 90 1.04 14.83 -43.23
N SER A 91 0.75 14.02 -44.23
CA SER A 91 1.22 12.64 -44.33
C SER A 91 2.53 12.53 -45.12
N PHE A 92 3.42 11.64 -44.68
CA PHE A 92 4.71 11.34 -45.27
C PHE A 92 4.85 9.82 -45.47
N PRO A 93 5.38 9.36 -46.61
CA PRO A 93 5.64 7.94 -46.82
C PRO A 93 6.79 7.46 -45.92
N GLY A 94 6.65 6.24 -45.42
CA GLY A 94 7.61 5.56 -44.54
C GLY A 94 8.04 4.20 -45.09
N GLY A 95 9.08 3.61 -44.47
CA GLY A 95 9.57 2.28 -44.84
C GLY A 95 8.51 1.19 -44.65
N ALA A 96 8.50 0.19 -45.55
CA ALA A 96 7.55 -0.92 -45.60
C ALA A 96 6.07 -0.51 -45.77
N GLY A 97 5.80 0.55 -46.54
CA GLY A 97 4.43 0.96 -46.91
C GLY A 97 3.64 1.67 -45.82
N LYS A 98 4.28 2.03 -44.69
CA LYS A 98 3.66 2.75 -43.59
C LYS A 98 3.65 4.25 -43.85
N THR A 99 2.57 4.95 -43.51
CA THR A 99 2.47 6.41 -43.64
C THR A 99 2.61 7.07 -42.27
N TYR A 100 3.45 8.09 -42.16
CA TYR A 100 3.65 8.88 -40.94
C TYR A 100 2.97 10.24 -41.07
N VAL A 101 2.25 10.67 -40.04
CA VAL A 101 1.51 11.93 -40.03
C VAL A 101 2.22 12.91 -39.12
N ALA A 102 2.52 14.11 -39.61
CA ALA A 102 3.03 15.23 -38.83
C ALA A 102 1.94 16.30 -38.69
N LYS A 103 1.73 16.82 -37.48
CA LYS A 103 0.64 17.74 -37.15
C LYS A 103 1.16 18.92 -36.33
N ARG A 104 0.72 20.14 -36.65
CA ARG A 104 0.90 21.30 -35.73
C ARG A 104 -0.21 21.26 -34.70
N VAL A 105 0.14 21.30 -33.43
CA VAL A 105 -0.84 21.22 -32.34
C VAL A 105 -1.71 22.48 -32.37
N PRO A 106 -3.00 22.42 -31.96
CA PRO A 106 -3.88 23.60 -31.97
C PRO A 106 -3.36 24.79 -31.14
N ASP A 107 -2.46 24.53 -30.18
CA ASP A 107 -1.73 25.57 -29.44
C ASP A 107 -0.82 26.44 -30.34
N GLY A 108 -0.55 25.99 -31.56
CA GLY A 108 0.32 26.63 -32.56
C GLY A 108 1.80 26.70 -32.18
N GLN A 109 2.18 26.29 -30.96
CA GLN A 109 3.54 26.37 -30.40
C GLN A 109 4.31 25.05 -30.55
N SER A 110 3.61 23.93 -30.69
CA SER A 110 4.25 22.62 -30.75
C SER A 110 3.84 21.83 -32.00
N PHE A 111 4.70 20.88 -32.37
CA PHE A 111 4.44 19.92 -33.45
C PHE A 111 4.35 18.52 -32.86
N THR A 112 3.75 17.61 -33.60
CA THR A 112 3.73 16.18 -33.31
C THR A 112 3.95 15.39 -34.58
N CYS A 113 4.50 14.19 -34.49
CA CYS A 113 4.62 13.27 -35.62
C CYS A 113 4.42 11.82 -35.15
N THR A 114 3.76 10.99 -35.95
CA THR A 114 3.51 9.57 -35.60
C THR A 114 4.70 8.66 -35.89
N CYS A 115 5.82 9.18 -36.43
CA CYS A 115 6.98 8.36 -36.69
C CYS A 115 7.68 7.92 -35.41
N THR A 116 8.29 6.73 -35.45
CA THR A 116 8.96 6.11 -34.30
C THR A 116 10.01 7.03 -33.67
N ARG A 117 10.79 7.76 -34.49
CA ARG A 117 11.79 8.72 -34.01
C ARG A 117 11.18 9.84 -33.17
N TRP A 118 9.98 10.31 -33.52
CA TRP A 118 9.30 11.36 -32.77
C TRP A 118 8.59 10.81 -31.52
N VAL A 119 7.86 9.70 -31.67
CA VAL A 119 7.08 9.05 -30.60
C VAL A 119 8.00 8.62 -29.45
N TYR A 120 9.15 8.00 -29.77
CA TYR A 120 10.11 7.52 -28.78
C TYR A 120 11.17 8.55 -28.37
N SER A 121 11.08 9.80 -28.84
CA SER A 121 11.98 10.85 -28.36
C SER A 121 11.74 11.11 -26.87
N LYS A 122 12.82 11.19 -26.08
CA LYS A 122 12.76 11.46 -24.63
C LYS A 122 12.75 12.96 -24.28
N GLU A 123 12.94 13.81 -25.28
CA GLU A 123 12.90 15.27 -25.11
C GLU A 123 11.47 15.75 -24.79
N PRO A 124 11.29 16.90 -24.12
CA PRO A 124 10.00 17.56 -23.99
C PRO A 124 9.37 17.82 -25.36
N ARG A 125 8.04 17.77 -25.48
CA ARG A 125 7.34 17.82 -26.78
C ARG A 125 7.73 19.04 -27.64
N SER A 126 7.98 20.18 -27.02
CA SER A 126 8.45 21.41 -27.67
C SER A 126 9.89 21.30 -28.23
N ALA A 127 10.73 20.41 -27.70
CA ALA A 127 12.13 20.20 -28.10
C ALA A 127 12.38 18.88 -28.86
N ARG A 128 11.32 18.18 -29.29
CA ARG A 128 11.45 16.98 -30.15
C ARG A 128 11.64 17.38 -31.60
N THR A 129 12.26 16.51 -32.40
CA THR A 129 12.35 16.60 -33.87
C THR A 129 12.37 15.22 -34.52
N CYS A 130 12.12 15.17 -35.84
CA CYS A 130 12.32 13.99 -36.66
C CYS A 130 12.58 14.39 -38.12
N ALA A 131 13.02 13.44 -38.95
CA ALA A 131 13.29 13.69 -40.36
C ALA A 131 12.05 14.26 -41.09
N HIS A 132 10.84 13.82 -40.78
CA HIS A 132 9.62 14.34 -41.41
C HIS A 132 9.35 15.80 -41.05
N LEU A 133 9.58 16.21 -39.80
CA LEU A 133 9.41 17.61 -39.40
C LEU A 133 10.54 18.49 -39.92
N ALA A 134 11.77 17.98 -40.02
CA ALA A 134 12.86 18.67 -40.70
C ALA A 134 12.58 18.84 -42.21
N THR A 135 11.93 17.87 -42.85
CA THR A 135 11.48 17.97 -44.25
C THR A 135 10.31 18.93 -44.41
N LEU A 136 9.33 18.89 -43.50
CA LEU A 136 8.14 19.76 -43.48
C LEU A 136 8.51 21.23 -43.25
N ASN A 137 9.17 21.50 -42.12
CA ASN A 137 9.49 22.84 -41.66
C ASN A 137 10.79 23.39 -42.27
N GLY A 138 11.64 22.53 -42.82
CA GLY A 138 12.99 22.87 -43.27
C GLY A 138 14.02 22.71 -42.14
N ALA A 139 15.16 22.08 -42.45
CA ALA A 139 16.18 21.75 -41.45
C ALA A 139 16.76 22.99 -40.73
N ALA A 140 16.89 24.13 -41.44
CA ALA A 140 17.36 25.39 -40.86
C ALA A 140 16.36 25.94 -39.81
N TYR A 141 15.06 25.99 -40.16
CA TYR A 141 14.02 26.41 -39.24
C TYR A 141 13.90 25.48 -38.04
N GLU A 142 13.93 24.17 -38.28
CA GLU A 142 13.81 23.17 -37.23
C GLU A 142 14.98 23.23 -36.23
N SER A 143 16.19 23.53 -36.71
CA SER A 143 17.36 23.73 -35.85
C SER A 143 17.22 24.95 -34.94
N VAL A 144 16.72 26.07 -35.48
CA VAL A 144 16.44 27.29 -34.71
C VAL A 144 15.33 27.05 -33.69
N ARG A 145 14.25 26.36 -34.08
CA ARG A 145 13.14 26.00 -33.19
C ARG A 145 13.59 25.14 -32.01
N LEU A 146 14.45 24.15 -32.26
CA LEU A 146 15.01 23.31 -31.21
C LEU A 146 15.97 24.07 -30.29
N ALA A 147 16.74 25.02 -30.82
CA ALA A 147 17.61 25.87 -30.02
C ALA A 147 16.80 26.75 -29.06
N VAL A 148 15.75 27.42 -29.56
CA VAL A 148 14.82 28.19 -28.72
C VAL A 148 14.17 27.30 -27.66
N ALA A 149 13.66 26.13 -28.06
CA ALA A 149 13.05 25.19 -27.12
C ALA A 149 14.02 24.78 -26.00
N LYS A 150 15.29 24.52 -26.33
CA LYS A 150 16.34 24.15 -25.36
C LYS A 150 16.79 25.30 -24.46
N GLU A 151 16.74 26.54 -24.95
CA GLU A 151 17.06 27.73 -24.15
C GLU A 151 15.93 28.09 -23.19
N THR A 152 14.68 27.78 -23.55
CA THR A 152 13.52 27.90 -22.65
C THR A 152 13.37 26.72 -21.68
N LEU A 153 14.19 25.67 -21.81
CA LEU A 153 14.23 24.58 -20.84
C LEU A 153 15.17 24.94 -19.67
N PRO A 154 14.77 24.69 -18.41
CA PRO A 154 15.62 24.97 -17.25
C PRO A 154 16.98 24.30 -17.37
N SER A 155 18.04 25.12 -17.42
CA SER A 155 19.42 24.70 -17.65
C SER A 155 20.01 23.98 -16.43
N VAL A 156 20.46 22.74 -16.63
CA VAL A 156 21.54 22.14 -15.85
C VAL A 156 22.65 21.75 -16.86
N LYS A 157 23.72 22.55 -16.94
CA LYS A 157 24.98 22.21 -17.63
C LYS A 157 26.09 22.17 -16.56
N ASN A 158 26.79 21.04 -16.37
CA ASN A 158 27.97 20.51 -17.09
C ASN A 158 29.23 21.39 -16.91
N GLN A 159 30.43 20.89 -16.59
CA GLN A 159 31.29 19.86 -17.26
C GLN A 159 32.24 19.21 -16.21
N GLY A 160 32.94 18.07 -16.36
CA GLY A 160 33.30 17.22 -17.51
C GLY A 160 34.84 17.10 -17.68
N PHE A 161 35.35 15.90 -18.01
CA PHE A 161 36.73 15.41 -18.32
C PHE A 161 37.37 14.58 -17.18
N ALA A 162 37.82 13.32 -17.30
CA ALA A 162 38.07 12.41 -18.41
C ALA A 162 37.81 10.96 -17.94
N SER A 163 36.76 10.28 -18.41
CA SER A 163 36.87 9.24 -19.44
C SER A 163 38.28 8.64 -19.58
N LEU A 164 38.57 7.56 -18.85
CA LEU A 164 39.42 6.42 -19.27
C LEU A 164 39.48 5.29 -18.22
N LYS A 165 39.06 5.54 -16.97
CA LYS A 165 38.87 4.46 -15.96
C LYS A 165 37.61 3.61 -16.15
N ARG A 166 36.76 4.03 -17.11
CA ARG A 166 35.46 3.47 -17.52
C ARG A 166 35.51 2.05 -18.11
N MET A 167 36.65 1.36 -18.06
CA MET A 167 36.78 -0.02 -18.53
C MET A 167 36.94 -1.04 -17.39
N ALA A 168 37.38 -0.62 -16.20
CA ALA A 168 37.54 -1.52 -15.05
C ALA A 168 36.25 -1.67 -14.21
N GLU A 169 35.45 -0.60 -14.09
CA GLU A 169 34.17 -0.59 -13.34
C GLU A 169 33.04 -1.36 -14.06
N THR A 170 33.25 -1.71 -15.33
CA THR A 170 32.31 -2.50 -16.16
C THR A 170 32.12 -3.93 -15.62
N ALA A 171 33.05 -4.45 -14.82
CA ALA A 171 32.92 -5.75 -14.16
C ALA A 171 32.06 -5.68 -12.87
N GLU A 172 32.08 -4.54 -12.18
CA GLU A 172 31.39 -4.33 -10.90
C GLU A 172 29.91 -3.98 -11.09
N LYS A 173 29.58 -3.26 -12.17
CA LYS A 173 28.19 -2.99 -12.63
C LYS A 173 27.40 -4.23 -13.08
N ARG A 174 28.04 -5.39 -13.20
CA ARG A 174 27.35 -6.65 -13.49
C ARG A 174 26.63 -7.20 -12.25
N LYS A 175 27.07 -6.82 -11.04
CA LYS A 175 26.39 -7.08 -9.76
C LYS A 175 25.25 -6.09 -9.46
N GLU A 176 25.36 -4.85 -9.92
CA GLU A 176 24.28 -3.85 -9.77
C GLU A 176 23.09 -4.09 -10.72
N ARG A 177 23.29 -4.87 -11.81
CA ARG A 177 22.25 -5.26 -12.78
C ARG A 177 21.22 -6.28 -12.28
N GLU A 178 21.39 -6.86 -11.10
CA GLU A 178 20.35 -7.67 -10.44
C GLU A 178 19.36 -6.83 -9.62
N VAL A 179 19.63 -5.52 -9.40
CA VAL A 179 18.85 -4.69 -8.46
C VAL A 179 17.82 -3.76 -9.14
N GLU A 180 17.89 -3.46 -10.44
CA GLU A 180 17.13 -2.31 -10.99
C GLU A 180 16.07 -2.57 -12.09
N GLU A 181 15.65 -3.82 -12.38
CA GLU A 181 14.66 -4.08 -13.44
C GLU A 181 13.42 -4.89 -13.00
N GLU A 182 12.60 -4.32 -12.11
CA GLU A 182 11.14 -4.51 -12.17
C GLU A 182 10.39 -3.17 -12.06
N SER A 183 10.15 -2.53 -13.21
CA SER A 183 9.13 -1.47 -13.35
C SER A 183 8.26 -1.75 -14.57
N TRP A 184 7.27 -2.62 -14.36
CA TRP A 184 6.18 -2.90 -15.28
C TRP A 184 5.23 -1.71 -15.48
N ASP A 185 5.21 -1.24 -16.71
CA ASP A 185 4.06 -1.07 -17.62
C ASP A 185 2.67 -0.75 -17.02
N THR A 186 2.28 0.51 -17.19
CA THR A 186 0.88 0.98 -17.19
C THR A 186 0.34 0.89 -18.60
N ARG A 187 -0.38 -0.17 -18.93
CA ARG A 187 -1.51 -0.20 -19.89
C ARG A 187 -2.13 -1.58 -19.87
N HIS A 188 -3.19 -1.73 -19.07
CA HIS A 188 -4.40 -2.52 -19.31
C HIS A 188 -5.34 -2.24 -18.12
N PHE A 189 -5.80 -0.99 -17.99
CA PHE A 189 -7.06 -0.69 -17.32
C PHE A 189 -7.91 0.01 -18.36
N GLY A 190 -8.65 -0.79 -19.10
CA GLY A 190 -9.69 -0.32 -20.00
C GLY A 190 -10.77 0.37 -19.16
N ASN A 191 -11.01 1.62 -19.54
CA ASN A 191 -12.17 2.47 -19.28
C ASN A 191 -13.31 1.83 -18.47
N GLY A 192 -13.46 2.32 -17.25
CA GLY A 192 -14.66 2.13 -16.44
C GLY A 192 -14.77 3.13 -15.28
N TRP A 193 -14.01 4.22 -15.32
CA TRP A 193 -14.01 5.23 -14.27
C TRP A 193 -13.99 6.60 -14.93
N ASN A 194 -15.16 7.23 -14.96
CA ASN A 194 -15.25 8.65 -15.25
C ASN A 194 -14.49 9.39 -14.14
N GLY A 195 -13.76 10.42 -14.55
CA GLY A 195 -13.04 11.25 -13.60
C GLY A 195 -13.99 11.84 -12.56
N VAL A 196 -13.48 11.94 -11.33
CA VAL A 196 -14.00 12.80 -10.26
C VAL A 196 -15.36 12.37 -9.70
N ASP A 197 -15.40 11.27 -8.97
CA ASP A 197 -16.45 11.05 -7.97
C ASP A 197 -15.84 11.29 -6.58
N ASP A 198 -16.32 12.32 -5.87
CA ASP A 198 -15.98 12.68 -4.47
C ASP A 198 -16.33 11.58 -3.44
N LEU A 199 -16.64 10.36 -3.87
CA LEU A 199 -17.18 9.27 -3.04
C LEU A 199 -16.18 8.14 -2.76
N GLY A 200 -14.90 8.34 -3.06
CA GLY A 200 -13.84 7.38 -2.76
C GLY A 200 -13.74 6.22 -3.76
N PRO A 201 -13.13 5.08 -3.38
CA PRO A 201 -12.76 4.03 -4.32
C PRO A 201 -13.95 3.12 -4.67
N ARG A 202 -15.02 3.68 -5.27
CA ARG A 202 -16.24 2.94 -5.68
C ARG A 202 -16.39 2.84 -7.19
N ASP A 203 -16.51 1.62 -7.73
CA ASP A 203 -16.70 1.42 -9.16
C ASP A 203 -18.02 2.00 -9.68
N ALA A 204 -18.19 1.96 -11.00
CA ALA A 204 -19.41 2.43 -11.68
C ALA A 204 -20.70 1.75 -11.19
N HIS A 205 -20.62 0.63 -10.45
CA HIS A 205 -21.75 -0.09 -9.85
C HIS A 205 -21.85 0.15 -8.33
N GLY A 206 -21.05 1.07 -7.77
CA GLY A 206 -21.01 1.42 -6.35
C GLY A 206 -20.15 0.49 -5.48
N GLY A 207 -19.50 -0.52 -6.09
CA GLY A 207 -18.66 -1.51 -5.42
C GLY A 207 -17.33 -0.92 -4.97
N MET A 208 -16.99 -1.09 -3.69
CA MET A 208 -15.77 -0.51 -3.12
C MET A 208 -14.53 -1.37 -3.40
N HIS A 209 -13.50 -0.78 -4.02
CA HIS A 209 -12.22 -1.43 -4.37
C HIS A 209 -11.05 -0.78 -3.64
N LEU A 210 -10.73 -1.30 -2.46
CA LEU A 210 -9.56 -0.87 -1.70
C LEU A 210 -8.28 -1.54 -2.21
N MET A 211 -7.13 -0.92 -1.99
CA MET A 211 -5.85 -1.50 -2.40
C MET A 211 -5.59 -2.82 -1.67
N LEU A 212 -5.18 -3.85 -2.41
CA LEU A 212 -4.87 -5.17 -1.88
C LEU A 212 -3.41 -5.54 -2.15
N GLY A 213 -2.70 -6.00 -1.13
CA GLY A 213 -1.33 -6.50 -1.28
C GLY A 213 -1.24 -7.99 -1.55
N ASP A 214 -0.16 -8.37 -2.22
CA ASP A 214 0.21 -9.77 -2.44
C ASP A 214 1.17 -10.27 -1.34
N ASN A 215 1.40 -11.58 -1.26
CA ASN A 215 2.33 -12.17 -0.31
C ASN A 215 3.78 -11.87 -0.71
N TYR A 216 4.58 -11.39 0.24
CA TYR A 216 6.03 -11.41 0.17
C TYR A 216 6.57 -12.57 0.99
N LYS A 217 7.34 -13.46 0.36
CA LYS A 217 7.97 -14.60 1.05
C LYS A 217 9.48 -14.35 1.10
N LEU A 218 9.99 -14.12 2.32
CA LEU A 218 11.39 -13.73 2.58
C LEU A 218 12.43 -14.67 1.95
N ASP A 219 12.11 -15.96 1.82
CA ASP A 219 13.06 -16.99 1.38
C ASP A 219 12.66 -17.64 0.03
N ASP A 220 11.65 -17.11 -0.65
CA ASP A 220 11.21 -17.65 -1.95
C ASP A 220 11.74 -16.75 -3.08
N PRO A 221 12.76 -17.20 -3.84
CA PRO A 221 13.32 -16.44 -4.96
C PRO A 221 12.33 -16.29 -6.11
N LYS A 222 11.18 -16.98 -6.08
CA LYS A 222 10.08 -16.84 -7.05
C LYS A 222 9.04 -15.82 -6.61
N THR A 223 9.24 -15.15 -5.48
CA THR A 223 8.38 -14.03 -5.09
C THR A 223 8.48 -12.94 -6.15
N ARG A 224 7.33 -12.36 -6.51
CA ARG A 224 7.26 -11.34 -7.55
C ARG A 224 8.03 -10.07 -7.18
N LEU A 225 8.14 -9.74 -5.89
CA LEU A 225 9.12 -8.77 -5.41
C LEU A 225 10.44 -9.51 -5.18
N ALA A 226 11.51 -9.10 -5.85
CA ALA A 226 12.83 -9.70 -5.67
C ALA A 226 13.51 -9.20 -4.37
N ASP A 227 13.40 -7.91 -4.08
CA ASP A 227 14.10 -7.24 -2.98
C ASP A 227 13.22 -6.15 -2.32
N PRO A 228 12.98 -6.19 -1.00
CA PRO A 228 12.20 -5.18 -0.29
C PRO A 228 13.05 -3.97 0.13
N THR A 229 14.34 -3.92 -0.21
CA THR A 229 15.23 -2.80 0.12
C THR A 229 14.62 -1.45 -0.25
N GLY A 230 14.63 -0.54 0.71
CA GLY A 230 14.06 0.80 0.59
C GLY A 230 12.54 0.87 0.81
N PHE A 231 11.79 -0.24 0.84
CA PHE A 231 10.36 -0.22 1.14
C PHE A 231 10.09 0.23 2.57
N TRP A 232 8.92 0.81 2.79
CA TRP A 232 8.44 1.12 4.14
C TRP A 232 7.79 -0.12 4.76
N MET A 233 8.19 -0.45 5.98
CA MET A 233 7.63 -1.51 6.79
C MET A 233 6.71 -0.92 7.85
N THR A 234 5.52 -1.48 7.99
CA THR A 234 4.62 -1.23 9.11
C THR A 234 4.15 -2.55 9.71
N GLU A 235 3.78 -2.57 11.00
CA GLU A 235 3.18 -3.76 11.61
C GLU A 235 1.85 -4.07 10.91
N LYS A 236 1.68 -5.34 10.51
CA LYS A 236 0.39 -5.84 10.02
C LYS A 236 -0.52 -6.09 11.23
N LEU A 237 -1.61 -5.35 11.28
CA LEU A 237 -2.60 -5.47 12.35
C LEU A 237 -3.62 -6.57 12.05
N ASP A 238 -3.90 -7.39 13.06
CA ASP A 238 -4.95 -8.40 13.05
C ASP A 238 -6.27 -7.82 13.62
N GLY A 239 -6.90 -6.95 12.83
CA GLY A 239 -8.15 -6.26 13.19
C GLY A 239 -9.22 -6.47 12.13
N VAL A 240 -10.12 -5.48 12.00
CA VAL A 240 -11.05 -5.44 10.86
C VAL A 240 -10.84 -4.17 10.03
N ARG A 241 -10.47 -4.35 8.76
CA ARG A 241 -10.29 -3.25 7.83
C ARG A 241 -11.54 -2.38 7.74
N ALA A 242 -11.34 -1.08 7.87
CA ALA A 242 -12.39 -0.09 7.74
C ALA A 242 -11.93 1.09 6.88
N TRP A 243 -12.79 1.46 5.94
CA TRP A 243 -12.61 2.64 5.11
C TRP A 243 -13.60 3.72 5.53
N TRP A 244 -13.08 4.89 5.88
CA TRP A 244 -13.86 6.06 6.26
C TRP A 244 -14.05 6.96 5.05
N ASN A 245 -15.27 7.41 4.80
CA ASN A 245 -15.60 8.29 3.67
C ASN A 245 -15.91 9.74 4.07
N GLY A 246 -15.50 10.17 5.27
CA GLY A 246 -15.90 11.47 5.82
C GLY A 246 -17.23 11.46 6.60
N SER A 247 -18.01 10.37 6.54
CA SER A 247 -19.32 10.26 7.19
C SER A 247 -19.58 8.91 7.89
N ALA A 248 -19.21 7.81 7.24
CA ALA A 248 -19.41 6.46 7.72
C ALA A 248 -18.18 5.58 7.45
N LEU A 249 -18.08 4.50 8.24
CA LEU A 249 -17.05 3.47 8.09
C LEU A 249 -17.62 2.27 7.32
N TYR A 250 -16.85 1.74 6.37
CA TYR A 250 -17.23 0.59 5.56
C TYR A 250 -16.18 -0.52 5.68
N SER A 251 -16.64 -1.77 5.77
CA SER A 251 -15.80 -2.95 5.67
C SER A 251 -15.31 -3.13 4.24
N ARG A 252 -14.29 -3.98 4.04
CA ARG A 252 -13.79 -4.32 2.69
C ARG A 252 -14.90 -4.73 1.71
N ALA A 253 -15.95 -5.42 2.18
CA ALA A 253 -17.06 -5.87 1.36
C ALA A 253 -18.09 -4.78 1.04
N GLY A 254 -17.90 -3.56 1.55
CA GLY A 254 -18.82 -2.44 1.39
C GLY A 254 -19.92 -2.36 2.45
N ASN A 255 -19.91 -3.24 3.46
CA ASN A 255 -20.89 -3.21 4.56
C ASN A 255 -20.56 -2.07 5.52
N CYS A 256 -21.56 -1.28 5.91
CA CYS A 256 -21.37 -0.22 6.90
C CYS A 256 -21.07 -0.81 8.28
N TRP A 257 -20.02 -0.33 8.93
CA TRP A 257 -19.73 -0.65 10.32
C TRP A 257 -20.66 0.12 11.24
N ASN A 258 -21.09 -0.52 12.32
CA ASN A 258 -22.02 0.08 13.26
C ASN A 258 -21.29 0.98 14.26
N ALA A 259 -20.53 1.97 13.79
CA ALA A 259 -19.79 2.91 14.63
C ALA A 259 -20.76 3.91 15.31
N PRO A 260 -20.61 4.22 16.61
CA PRO A 260 -21.36 5.27 17.28
C PRO A 260 -20.95 6.67 16.80
N LYS A 261 -21.87 7.64 16.81
CA LYS A 261 -21.60 9.03 16.41
C LYS A 261 -20.47 9.68 17.22
N TRP A 262 -20.49 9.51 18.55
CA TRP A 262 -19.44 10.03 19.43
C TRP A 262 -18.05 9.46 19.12
N TRP A 263 -17.99 8.30 18.46
CA TRP A 263 -16.72 7.69 18.05
C TRP A 263 -16.28 8.27 16.70
N THR A 264 -17.19 8.39 15.73
CA THR A 264 -16.87 8.91 14.38
C THR A 264 -16.65 10.42 14.33
N GLU A 265 -17.15 11.19 15.30
CA GLU A 265 -16.90 12.63 15.43
C GLU A 265 -15.42 13.00 15.59
N LYS A 266 -14.58 12.05 15.98
CA LYS A 266 -13.12 12.22 16.06
C LYS A 266 -12.43 12.19 14.70
N LEU A 267 -13.10 11.70 13.66
CA LEU A 267 -12.51 11.50 12.34
C LEU A 267 -12.68 12.77 11.48
N PRO A 268 -11.65 13.15 10.69
CA PRO A 268 -11.74 14.26 9.75
C PRO A 268 -12.79 13.98 8.69
N LYS A 269 -13.66 14.96 8.40
CA LYS A 269 -14.75 14.81 7.42
C LYS A 269 -14.30 15.04 5.97
N ASP A 270 -13.20 15.74 5.79
CA ASP A 270 -12.60 16.08 4.50
C ASP A 270 -11.64 15.01 3.94
N LEU A 271 -11.28 14.01 4.76
CA LEU A 271 -10.34 12.95 4.37
C LEU A 271 -11.02 11.58 4.33
N HIS A 272 -10.69 10.80 3.32
CA HIS A 272 -11.11 9.40 3.21
C HIS A 272 -9.99 8.49 3.68
N LEU A 273 -10.18 7.80 4.80
CA LEU A 273 -9.13 7.07 5.50
C LEU A 273 -9.24 5.58 5.23
N ASP A 274 -8.12 4.92 4.99
CA ASP A 274 -8.02 3.46 4.95
C ASP A 274 -7.17 3.01 6.14
N GLY A 275 -7.75 2.12 6.94
CA GLY A 275 -7.19 1.75 8.24
C GLY A 275 -7.76 0.46 8.78
N GLU A 276 -7.26 0.09 9.95
CA GLU A 276 -7.74 -1.08 10.70
C GLU A 276 -8.47 -0.61 11.96
N LEU A 277 -9.68 -1.11 12.18
CA LEU A 277 -10.28 -1.09 13.52
C LEU A 277 -9.60 -2.17 14.34
N TRP A 278 -9.07 -1.78 15.49
CA TRP A 278 -8.15 -2.62 16.24
C TRP A 278 -8.20 -2.32 17.74
N ILE A 279 -8.23 -3.35 18.58
CA ILE A 279 -8.23 -3.21 20.05
C ILE A 279 -6.82 -3.42 20.60
N ARG A 280 -6.27 -4.59 20.30
CA ARG A 280 -4.94 -5.04 20.71
C ARG A 280 -4.51 -6.21 19.81
N ARG A 281 -3.24 -6.59 19.88
CA ARG A 281 -2.72 -7.80 19.25
C ARG A 281 -3.56 -8.98 19.71
N ASP A 282 -3.83 -9.88 18.77
CA ASP A 282 -4.51 -11.13 19.07
C ASP A 282 -5.97 -11.00 19.55
N ALA A 283 -6.65 -9.94 19.12
CA ALA A 283 -8.03 -9.64 19.48
C ALA A 283 -8.95 -9.51 18.27
N PHE A 284 -8.66 -10.22 17.17
CA PHE A 284 -9.46 -10.18 15.94
C PHE A 284 -10.95 -10.49 16.18
N GLU A 285 -11.25 -11.63 16.82
CA GLU A 285 -12.63 -12.07 17.05
C GLU A 285 -13.40 -11.09 17.93
N MET A 286 -12.76 -10.58 18.99
CA MET A 286 -13.31 -9.56 19.87
C MET A 286 -13.60 -8.26 19.11
N THR A 287 -12.64 -7.79 18.31
CA THR A 287 -12.77 -6.56 17.52
C THR A 287 -13.90 -6.68 16.51
N ASN A 288 -13.91 -7.77 15.73
CA ASN A 288 -14.96 -8.05 14.76
C ASN A 288 -16.33 -8.17 15.43
N GLY A 289 -16.41 -8.85 16.57
CA GLY A 289 -17.64 -8.99 17.34
C GLY A 289 -18.19 -7.64 17.81
N ILE A 290 -17.35 -6.75 18.32
CA ILE A 290 -17.77 -5.40 18.75
C ILE A 290 -18.26 -4.56 17.56
N CYS A 291 -17.55 -4.63 16.42
CA CYS A 291 -17.89 -3.82 15.24
C CYS A 291 -19.21 -4.23 14.57
N GLN A 292 -19.64 -5.48 14.75
CA GLN A 292 -20.90 -6.02 14.19
C GLN A 292 -22.10 -5.89 15.14
N ARG A 293 -21.88 -5.77 16.45
CA ARG A 293 -22.97 -5.69 17.44
C ARG A 293 -23.78 -4.41 17.29
N SER A 294 -25.06 -4.49 17.69
CA SER A 294 -25.94 -3.31 17.77
C SER A 294 -25.57 -2.38 18.94
N SER A 295 -25.11 -2.96 20.06
CA SER A 295 -24.61 -2.25 21.23
C SER A 295 -23.37 -1.43 20.90
N LYS A 296 -23.30 -0.21 21.48
CA LYS A 296 -22.33 0.83 21.13
C LYS A 296 -21.27 1.02 22.21
N GLU A 297 -21.50 0.52 23.41
CA GLU A 297 -20.71 0.79 24.62
C GLU A 297 -19.28 0.24 24.49
N ALA A 298 -19.11 -0.92 23.86
CA ALA A 298 -17.82 -1.57 23.68
C ALA A 298 -16.91 -0.89 22.63
N TRP A 299 -17.42 0.07 21.87
CA TRP A 299 -16.59 0.86 20.94
C TRP A 299 -15.56 1.74 21.67
N LYS A 300 -15.68 1.90 22.99
CA LYS A 300 -14.69 2.60 23.83
C LYS A 300 -13.32 1.91 23.86
N ASP A 301 -13.27 0.63 23.48
CA ASP A 301 -12.05 -0.16 23.44
C ASP A 301 -11.46 -0.22 22.02
N VAL A 302 -12.22 0.23 21.00
CA VAL A 302 -11.84 0.15 19.58
C VAL A 302 -11.05 1.37 19.16
N ASN A 303 -9.86 1.14 18.60
CA ASN A 303 -9.01 2.15 17.98
C ASN A 303 -9.15 2.11 16.45
N PHE A 304 -8.80 3.20 15.78
CA PHE A 304 -8.64 3.28 14.34
C PHE A 304 -7.20 3.61 13.98
N MET A 305 -6.51 2.61 13.45
CA MET A 305 -5.11 2.70 13.05
C MET A 305 -5.05 2.88 11.53
N ALA A 306 -5.03 4.15 11.09
CA ALA A 306 -4.97 4.49 9.68
C ALA A 306 -3.59 4.16 9.10
N PHE A 307 -3.57 3.70 7.85
CA PHE A 307 -2.33 3.43 7.11
C PHE A 307 -2.31 4.05 5.72
N ASP A 308 -3.42 4.64 5.26
CA ASP A 308 -3.45 5.40 4.00
C ASP A 308 -4.64 6.38 3.94
N VAL A 309 -4.62 7.27 2.94
CA VAL A 309 -5.70 8.19 2.60
C VAL A 309 -6.00 8.11 1.11
N THR A 310 -7.28 8.01 0.75
CA THR A 310 -7.70 7.58 -0.59
C THR A 310 -8.17 8.72 -1.49
N ASN A 311 -8.51 9.88 -0.94
CA ASN A 311 -9.07 11.02 -1.70
C ASN A 311 -8.04 12.14 -1.98
N VAL A 312 -6.74 11.86 -1.87
CA VAL A 312 -5.67 12.84 -2.17
C VAL A 312 -4.70 12.30 -3.21
N GLN A 313 -4.24 13.19 -4.10
CA GLN A 313 -3.29 12.85 -5.18
C GLN A 313 -1.85 13.13 -4.74
N MET A 314 -1.42 12.45 -3.69
CA MET A 314 -0.09 12.60 -3.07
C MET A 314 0.70 11.29 -3.09
N LEU A 315 2.02 11.37 -2.98
CA LEU A 315 2.89 10.20 -2.79
C LEU A 315 2.74 9.63 -1.37
N TYR A 316 3.13 8.38 -1.17
CA TYR A 316 2.85 7.67 0.09
C TYR A 316 3.38 8.39 1.32
N GLU A 317 4.60 8.90 1.28
CA GLU A 317 5.24 9.62 2.38
C GLU A 317 4.49 10.92 2.72
N GLU A 318 4.04 11.65 1.70
CA GLU A 318 3.24 12.86 1.87
C GLU A 318 1.86 12.54 2.47
N ARG A 319 1.25 11.42 2.06
CA ARG A 319 -0.03 10.93 2.61
C ARG A 319 0.10 10.56 4.08
N ILE A 320 1.16 9.86 4.47
CA ILE A 320 1.39 9.50 5.88
C ILE A 320 1.68 10.74 6.72
N LYS A 321 2.48 11.69 6.21
CA LYS A 321 2.72 12.97 6.89
C LYS A 321 1.42 13.74 7.10
N LEU A 322 0.58 13.84 6.08
CA LEU A 322 -0.75 14.46 6.19
C LEU A 322 -1.59 13.78 7.28
N LEU A 323 -1.61 12.45 7.33
CA LEU A 323 -2.34 11.71 8.37
C LEU A 323 -1.77 11.98 9.78
N ALA A 324 -0.45 11.98 9.93
CA ALA A 324 0.20 12.28 11.21
C ALA A 324 -0.14 13.69 11.73
N GLU A 325 -0.27 14.67 10.84
CA GLU A 325 -0.65 16.05 11.19
C GLU A 325 -2.15 16.21 11.47
N ARG A 326 -3.01 15.45 10.78
CA ARG A 326 -4.47 15.65 10.80
C ARG A 326 -5.21 14.74 11.79
N LEU A 327 -4.64 13.60 12.16
CA LEU A 327 -5.27 12.67 13.10
C LEU A 327 -4.97 13.08 14.56
N PRO A 328 -5.96 12.98 15.48
CA PRO A 328 -5.85 13.56 16.82
C PRO A 328 -4.76 12.94 17.69
N ASN A 329 -4.33 11.71 17.38
CA ASN A 329 -3.25 11.06 18.11
C ASN A 329 -1.94 10.96 17.31
N GLY A 330 -1.86 11.57 16.12
CA GLY A 330 -0.66 11.56 15.29
C GLY A 330 -0.16 10.16 14.99
N VAL A 331 1.14 9.91 15.21
CA VAL A 331 1.78 8.60 15.02
C VAL A 331 1.78 7.85 16.36
N LEU A 332 1.23 6.64 16.39
CA LEU A 332 1.33 5.76 17.56
C LEU A 332 1.64 4.32 17.13
N SER A 333 2.59 3.68 17.82
CA SER A 333 2.87 2.26 17.63
C SER A 333 1.78 1.39 18.26
N PRO A 334 1.57 0.15 17.78
CA PRO A 334 0.62 -0.78 18.39
C PRO A 334 0.91 -1.05 19.87
N SER A 335 2.19 -1.12 20.24
CA SER A 335 2.62 -1.22 21.64
C SER A 335 2.19 0.00 22.47
N ALA A 336 2.34 1.22 21.94
CA ALA A 336 1.93 2.44 22.63
C ALA A 336 0.41 2.55 22.77
N VAL A 337 -0.37 2.10 21.78
CA VAL A 337 -1.84 2.05 21.87
C VAL A 337 -2.29 1.07 22.94
N GLN A 338 -1.68 -0.13 23.01
CA GLN A 338 -2.02 -1.15 24.03
C GLN A 338 -1.60 -0.76 25.45
N ALA A 339 -0.55 0.05 25.59
CA ALA A 339 -0.08 0.48 26.90
C ALA A 339 -1.00 1.52 27.56
N ARG A 340 -1.93 2.11 26.80
CA ARG A 340 -2.86 3.13 27.31
C ARG A 340 -4.07 2.49 27.97
N GLU A 341 -4.57 3.16 29.01
CA GLU A 341 -5.71 2.67 29.80
C GLU A 341 -7.06 2.72 29.05
N LYS A 342 -7.17 3.58 28.03
CA LYS A 342 -8.41 3.81 27.28
C LYS A 342 -8.17 3.56 25.80
N GLY A 343 -9.13 2.95 25.12
CA GLY A 343 -9.12 2.85 23.66
C GLY A 343 -9.55 4.16 22.98
N MET A 344 -10.14 4.03 21.79
CA MET A 344 -10.61 5.15 20.94
C MET A 344 -9.49 6.03 20.39
N HIS A 345 -8.30 5.47 20.22
CA HIS A 345 -7.20 6.15 19.55
C HIS A 345 -7.45 6.20 18.04
N VAL A 346 -7.17 7.35 17.44
CA VAL A 346 -7.20 7.58 16.00
C VAL A 346 -5.83 8.11 15.60
N CYS A 347 -5.02 7.25 15.00
CA CYS A 347 -3.61 7.49 14.73
C CYS A 347 -3.17 6.83 13.43
N VAL A 348 -1.97 7.20 12.99
CA VAL A 348 -1.27 6.55 11.88
C VAL A 348 -0.21 5.59 12.41
N LEU A 349 0.01 4.49 11.70
CA LEU A 349 1.07 3.54 12.04
C LEU A 349 2.47 4.14 11.77
N PRO A 350 3.45 3.90 12.67
CA PRO A 350 4.84 4.24 12.39
C PRO A 350 5.37 3.40 11.24
N MET A 351 6.26 3.99 10.44
CA MET A 351 6.91 3.34 9.31
C MET A 351 8.42 3.31 9.49
N VAL A 352 9.02 2.16 9.17
CA VAL A 352 10.47 1.94 9.23
C VAL A 352 10.96 1.56 7.84
N GLN A 353 12.06 2.15 7.39
CA GLN A 353 12.62 1.80 6.08
C GLN A 353 13.33 0.43 6.14
N CYS A 354 12.95 -0.47 5.24
CA CYS A 354 13.59 -1.77 5.04
C CYS A 354 14.99 -1.56 4.47
N ARG A 355 16.01 -2.14 5.11
CA ARG A 355 17.41 -2.00 4.68
C ARG A 355 17.80 -3.11 3.72
N ASP A 356 17.31 -4.32 4.01
CA ASP A 356 17.50 -5.54 3.25
C ASP A 356 16.52 -6.61 3.77
N ASN A 357 16.61 -7.82 3.23
CA ASN A 357 15.80 -8.96 3.67
C ASN A 357 16.08 -9.40 5.11
N GLU A 358 17.31 -9.23 5.62
CA GLU A 358 17.63 -9.61 7.00
C GLU A 358 16.94 -8.66 7.98
N HIS A 359 17.00 -7.35 7.74
CA HIS A 359 16.25 -6.37 8.52
C HIS A 359 14.74 -6.64 8.51
N CYS A 360 14.19 -7.04 7.35
CA CYS A 360 12.78 -7.42 7.26
C CYS A 360 12.45 -8.65 8.12
N ARG A 361 13.35 -9.66 8.14
CA ARG A 361 13.21 -10.87 8.97
C ARG A 361 13.34 -10.56 10.46
N GLU A 362 14.31 -9.75 10.85
CA GLU A 362 14.50 -9.28 12.23
C GLU A 362 13.27 -8.52 12.73
N GLU A 363 12.73 -7.62 11.91
CA GLU A 363 11.56 -6.82 12.26
C GLU A 363 10.28 -7.68 12.34
N LEU A 364 10.14 -8.65 11.43
CA LEU A 364 9.05 -9.64 11.49
C LEU A 364 9.13 -10.44 12.80
N HIS A 365 10.31 -10.96 13.14
CA HIS A 365 10.55 -11.70 14.37
C HIS A 365 10.22 -10.87 15.61
N ARG A 366 10.68 -9.61 15.65
CA ARG A 366 10.42 -8.66 16.75
C ARG A 366 8.92 -8.41 16.95
N VAL A 367 8.17 -8.24 15.86
CA VAL A 367 6.71 -8.04 15.89
C VAL A 367 6.01 -9.31 16.38
N GLU A 368 6.38 -10.48 15.86
CA GLU A 368 5.80 -11.77 16.24
C GLU A 368 6.06 -12.14 17.71
N GLU A 369 7.25 -11.81 18.24
CA GLU A 369 7.56 -11.99 19.67
C GLU A 369 6.66 -11.19 20.60
N GLN A 370 6.17 -10.05 20.12
CA GLN A 370 5.22 -9.23 20.86
C GLN A 370 3.76 -9.56 20.54
N GLY A 371 3.50 -10.63 19.77
CA GLY A 371 2.17 -11.11 19.39
C GLY A 371 1.56 -10.47 18.15
N GLY A 372 2.31 -9.69 17.38
CA GLY A 372 1.83 -9.09 16.16
C GLY A 372 1.64 -10.12 15.03
N GLU A 373 0.88 -9.77 14.00
CA GLU A 373 0.49 -10.71 12.95
C GLU A 373 1.55 -10.90 11.85
N GLY A 374 2.36 -9.86 11.63
CA GLY A 374 3.35 -9.81 10.57
C GLY A 374 3.70 -8.37 10.16
N LEU A 375 4.16 -8.18 8.93
CA LEU A 375 4.51 -6.87 8.38
C LEU A 375 3.74 -6.56 7.09
N MET A 376 3.58 -5.27 6.83
CA MET A 376 3.16 -4.73 5.54
C MET A 376 4.33 -3.95 4.93
N LEU A 377 4.65 -4.24 3.67
CA LEU A 377 5.66 -3.52 2.90
C LEU A 377 4.97 -2.57 1.93
N ARG A 378 5.40 -1.32 1.87
CA ARG A 378 4.90 -0.32 0.93
C ARG A 378 6.03 0.29 0.11
N LYS A 379 5.87 0.29 -1.21
CA LYS A 379 6.84 0.88 -2.15
C LYS A 379 6.95 2.39 -1.91
N PRO A 380 8.17 2.95 -1.79
CA PRO A 380 8.36 4.38 -1.63
C PRO A 380 7.81 5.15 -2.82
N LYS A 381 7.37 6.38 -2.59
CA LYS A 381 6.84 7.27 -3.63
C LYS A 381 5.70 6.63 -4.44
N SER A 382 4.97 5.68 -3.86
CA SER A 382 3.84 5.02 -4.52
C SER A 382 2.56 5.83 -4.37
N LYS A 383 1.74 5.82 -5.42
CA LYS A 383 0.39 6.38 -5.38
C LYS A 383 -0.57 5.39 -4.72
N TYR A 384 -1.75 5.87 -4.33
CA TYR A 384 -2.85 4.99 -4.01
C TYR A 384 -3.44 4.42 -5.30
N GLU A 385 -3.53 3.09 -5.40
CA GLU A 385 -4.06 2.34 -6.54
C GLU A 385 -5.42 1.70 -6.21
N CYS A 386 -6.49 2.28 -6.75
CA CYS A 386 -7.84 1.68 -6.75
C CYS A 386 -8.07 0.94 -8.07
N ARG A 387 -7.32 -0.13 -8.31
CA ARG A 387 -7.30 -0.83 -9.60
C ARG A 387 -8.26 -2.01 -9.64
N GLY A 388 -9.57 -1.76 -9.53
CA GLY A 388 -10.62 -2.81 -9.65
C GLY A 388 -10.29 -4.11 -8.88
N PRO A 389 -10.75 -5.29 -9.34
CA PRO A 389 -10.36 -6.56 -8.74
C PRO A 389 -8.90 -6.88 -9.10
N GLY A 390 -7.96 -6.67 -8.16
CA GLY A 390 -6.55 -6.98 -8.38
C GLY A 390 -5.65 -6.78 -7.17
N ARG A 391 -4.47 -7.41 -7.20
CA ARG A 391 -3.39 -7.17 -6.23
C ARG A 391 -2.46 -6.09 -6.77
N SER A 392 -2.13 -5.12 -5.94
CA SER A 392 -1.20 -4.06 -6.27
C SER A 392 0.25 -4.55 -6.12
N LYS A 393 1.14 -4.03 -6.97
CA LYS A 393 2.58 -4.30 -6.90
C LYS A 393 3.31 -3.35 -5.95
N VAL A 394 2.60 -2.37 -5.38
CA VAL A 394 3.18 -1.37 -4.49
C VAL A 394 3.00 -1.71 -3.02
N ILE A 395 2.21 -2.73 -2.67
CA ILE A 395 1.98 -3.15 -1.29
C ILE A 395 2.05 -4.67 -1.17
N TRP A 396 2.73 -5.15 -0.13
CA TRP A 396 2.95 -6.56 0.12
C TRP A 396 2.72 -6.89 1.58
N LYS A 397 2.38 -8.14 1.87
CA LYS A 397 2.23 -8.64 3.24
C LYS A 397 3.27 -9.72 3.51
N VAL A 398 3.99 -9.59 4.62
CA VAL A 398 4.99 -10.54 5.10
C VAL A 398 4.39 -11.26 6.30
N LYS A 399 4.34 -12.59 6.23
CA LYS A 399 3.78 -13.43 7.30
C LYS A 399 4.59 -14.71 7.41
N SER A 400 4.90 -15.13 8.63
CA SER A 400 5.49 -16.46 8.86
C SER A 400 4.46 -17.55 8.63
N TRP A 401 4.98 -18.71 8.25
CA TRP A 401 4.23 -19.96 8.28
C TRP A 401 4.65 -20.75 9.51
N TYR A 402 3.68 -21.44 10.09
CA TYR A 402 3.87 -22.38 11.17
C TYR A 402 3.52 -23.76 10.66
N ASP A 403 4.40 -24.72 10.95
CA ASP A 403 4.18 -26.13 10.65
C ASP A 403 3.79 -26.87 11.91
N ALA A 404 2.83 -27.78 11.78
CA ALA A 404 2.39 -28.67 12.84
C ALA A 404 2.11 -30.06 12.28
N GLU A 405 2.01 -31.03 13.19
CA GLU A 405 1.61 -32.39 12.92
C GLU A 405 0.30 -32.73 13.61
N ALA A 406 -0.55 -33.49 12.94
CA ALA A 406 -1.79 -34.00 13.49
C ALA A 406 -2.09 -35.40 12.96
N ILE A 407 -2.92 -36.17 13.66
CA ILE A 407 -3.28 -37.54 13.29
C ILE A 407 -4.64 -37.52 12.58
N VAL A 408 -4.76 -38.15 11.42
CA VAL A 408 -6.05 -38.27 10.72
C VAL A 408 -7.01 -39.16 11.51
N VAL A 409 -8.15 -38.61 11.92
CA VAL A 409 -9.23 -39.35 12.61
C VAL A 409 -10.46 -39.57 11.71
N GLY A 410 -10.59 -38.76 10.65
CA GLY A 410 -11.76 -38.77 9.79
C GLY A 410 -11.53 -38.16 8.43
N HIS A 411 -12.57 -38.27 7.60
CA HIS A 411 -12.67 -37.66 6.28
C HIS A 411 -14.10 -37.16 6.11
N SER A 412 -14.25 -36.08 5.35
CA SER A 412 -15.56 -35.57 4.94
C SER A 412 -15.62 -35.34 3.43
N TYR A 413 -16.82 -35.44 2.87
CA TYR A 413 -17.06 -35.12 1.47
C TYR A 413 -16.87 -33.62 1.23
N GLY A 414 -16.37 -33.28 0.04
CA GLY A 414 -16.21 -31.88 -0.35
C GLY A 414 -17.51 -31.21 -0.77
N THR A 415 -17.42 -29.91 -0.99
CA THR A 415 -18.47 -29.12 -1.63
C THR A 415 -18.14 -28.85 -3.09
N GLU A 416 -19.11 -28.36 -3.86
CA GLU A 416 -18.95 -27.97 -5.27
C GLU A 416 -18.23 -29.01 -6.14
N LYS A 417 -17.02 -28.68 -6.63
CA LYS A 417 -16.19 -29.54 -7.48
C LYS A 417 -15.82 -30.87 -6.83
N ASN A 418 -15.82 -30.93 -5.49
CA ASN A 418 -15.38 -32.08 -4.71
C ASN A 418 -16.55 -32.86 -4.07
N LYS A 419 -17.81 -32.64 -4.49
CA LYS A 419 -19.01 -33.27 -3.89
C LYS A 419 -19.00 -34.80 -3.80
N ARG A 420 -18.22 -35.48 -4.64
CA ARG A 420 -18.18 -36.95 -4.74
C ARG A 420 -16.87 -37.56 -4.25
N VAL A 421 -15.93 -36.73 -3.80
CA VAL A 421 -14.59 -37.15 -3.38
C VAL A 421 -14.27 -36.53 -2.02
N MET A 422 -13.11 -36.87 -1.45
CA MET A 422 -12.67 -36.29 -0.19
C MET A 422 -12.53 -34.76 -0.33
N GLY A 423 -13.26 -34.04 0.52
CA GLY A 423 -13.18 -32.60 0.68
C GLY A 423 -12.11 -32.24 1.69
N ASN A 424 -12.33 -32.71 2.93
CA ASN A 424 -11.46 -32.43 4.06
C ASN A 424 -11.02 -33.74 4.71
N ILE A 425 -9.82 -33.73 5.28
CA ILE A 425 -9.46 -34.65 6.35
C ILE A 425 -9.82 -34.00 7.68
N ILE A 426 -10.25 -34.81 8.64
CA ILE A 426 -10.44 -34.42 10.03
C ILE A 426 -9.25 -34.98 10.79
N VAL A 427 -8.50 -34.10 11.45
CA VAL A 427 -7.27 -34.46 12.16
C VAL A 427 -7.38 -34.08 13.63
N GLN A 428 -6.74 -34.86 14.50
CA GLN A 428 -6.59 -34.57 15.91
C GLN A 428 -5.20 -33.98 16.17
N MET A 429 -5.19 -32.79 16.77
CA MET A 429 -4.00 -32.05 17.20
C MET A 429 -3.40 -32.63 18.50
N GLU A 430 -2.19 -32.20 18.87
CA GLU A 430 -1.54 -32.63 20.13
C GLU A 430 -2.37 -32.25 21.36
N ASN A 431 -2.99 -31.06 21.32
CA ASN A 431 -3.90 -30.60 22.37
C ASN A 431 -5.26 -31.34 22.43
N GLY A 432 -5.47 -32.35 21.58
CA GLY A 432 -6.66 -33.21 21.54
C GLY A 432 -7.82 -32.65 20.72
N ARG A 433 -7.74 -31.42 20.21
CA ARG A 433 -8.80 -30.80 19.39
C ARG A 433 -8.80 -31.32 17.98
N GLU A 434 -9.99 -31.35 17.38
CA GLU A 434 -10.16 -31.69 15.97
C GLU A 434 -10.05 -30.45 15.07
N LEU A 435 -9.45 -30.64 13.91
CA LEU A 435 -9.23 -29.64 12.88
C LEU A 435 -9.59 -30.22 11.52
N GLU A 436 -10.31 -29.45 10.70
CA GLU A 436 -10.55 -29.82 9.31
C GLU A 436 -9.49 -29.19 8.40
N ILE A 437 -8.88 -30.02 7.53
CA ILE A 437 -7.91 -29.57 6.53
C ILE A 437 -8.48 -29.90 5.15
N GLY A 438 -8.80 -28.86 4.37
CA GLY A 438 -9.46 -28.98 3.07
C GLY A 438 -8.60 -28.61 1.86
N SER A 439 -7.42 -28.01 2.06
CA SER A 439 -6.50 -27.54 1.02
C SER A 439 -5.16 -28.27 1.06
N GLY A 440 -4.45 -28.30 -0.08
CA GLY A 440 -3.12 -28.94 -0.20
C GLY A 440 -3.14 -30.33 -0.83
N PHE A 441 -4.31 -30.91 -1.10
CA PHE A 441 -4.45 -32.23 -1.72
C PHE A 441 -4.47 -32.19 -3.24
N THR A 442 -3.84 -33.18 -3.87
CA THR A 442 -3.99 -33.46 -5.31
C THR A 442 -5.35 -34.10 -5.59
N ASP A 443 -5.78 -34.07 -6.86
CA ASP A 443 -7.05 -34.68 -7.25
C ASP A 443 -7.03 -36.21 -7.06
N GLU A 444 -5.88 -36.85 -7.24
CA GLU A 444 -5.69 -38.29 -6.98
C GLU A 444 -5.82 -38.62 -5.49
N GLN A 445 -5.22 -37.81 -4.60
CA GLN A 445 -5.38 -37.98 -3.15
C GLN A 445 -6.86 -37.87 -2.74
N ARG A 446 -7.59 -36.93 -3.36
CA ARG A 446 -9.04 -36.78 -3.11
C ARG A 446 -9.85 -37.97 -3.59
N ALA A 447 -9.54 -38.49 -4.77
CA ALA A 447 -10.22 -39.66 -5.33
C ALA A 447 -9.94 -40.94 -4.52
N MET A 448 -8.71 -41.09 -4.03
CA MET A 448 -8.28 -42.27 -3.26
C MET A 448 -8.58 -42.19 -1.75
N TRP A 449 -9.09 -41.05 -1.26
CA TRP A 449 -9.30 -40.79 0.17
C TRP A 449 -8.00 -40.99 0.96
N GLU A 450 -6.95 -40.31 0.51
CA GLU A 450 -5.65 -40.23 1.17
C GLU A 450 -5.43 -38.84 1.76
N PRO A 451 -4.80 -38.72 2.95
CA PRO A 451 -4.20 -39.79 3.77
C PRO A 451 -5.21 -40.61 4.59
N LYS A 452 -4.95 -41.91 4.84
CA LYS A 452 -5.81 -42.78 5.67
C LYS A 452 -5.87 -42.36 7.15
N LYS A 453 -6.95 -42.77 7.83
CA LYS A 453 -7.08 -42.65 9.30
C LYS A 453 -5.90 -43.32 10.01
N GLY A 454 -5.43 -42.72 11.09
CA GLY A 454 -4.24 -43.12 11.84
C GLY A 454 -2.93 -42.58 11.27
N THR A 455 -2.94 -41.97 10.07
CA THR A 455 -1.73 -41.38 9.48
C THR A 455 -1.40 -40.05 10.14
N VAL A 456 -0.12 -39.83 10.48
CA VAL A 456 0.37 -38.51 10.86
C VAL A 456 0.54 -37.66 9.61
N VAL A 457 -0.03 -36.46 9.62
CA VAL A 457 0.08 -35.50 8.55
C VAL A 457 0.77 -34.24 9.04
N ARG A 458 1.62 -33.67 8.18
CA ARG A 458 2.14 -32.33 8.36
C ARG A 458 1.22 -31.35 7.65
N TYR A 459 0.89 -30.28 8.35
CA TYR A 459 0.15 -29.16 7.80
C TYR A 459 0.78 -27.85 8.22
N ARG A 460 0.50 -26.80 7.45
CA ARG A 460 0.97 -25.45 7.72
C ARG A 460 -0.15 -24.46 7.80
N PHE A 461 0.06 -23.39 8.54
CA PHE A 461 -0.91 -22.29 8.70
C PHE A 461 -0.18 -20.99 9.02
N GLN A 462 -0.90 -19.86 8.98
CA GLN A 462 -0.32 -18.55 9.31
C GLN A 462 -1.04 -17.84 10.47
N GLU A 463 -2.26 -18.28 10.79
CA GLU A 463 -3.14 -17.61 11.74
C GLU A 463 -3.73 -18.65 12.69
N LEU A 464 -4.07 -18.22 13.90
CA LEU A 464 -4.74 -19.04 14.90
C LEU A 464 -6.00 -18.32 15.38
N LEU A 465 -7.11 -19.03 15.55
CA LEU A 465 -8.31 -18.61 16.29
C LEU A 465 -8.01 -18.42 17.77
N GLN A 466 -8.81 -17.64 18.51
CA GLN A 466 -8.51 -17.25 19.90
C GLN A 466 -8.25 -18.44 20.83
N ASP A 467 -8.95 -19.55 20.59
CA ASP A 467 -8.83 -20.81 21.31
C ASP A 467 -7.55 -21.63 20.97
N GLY A 468 -6.74 -21.15 20.04
CA GLY A 468 -5.50 -21.76 19.57
C GLY A 468 -5.64 -22.62 18.31
N THR A 469 -6.81 -22.69 17.68
CA THR A 469 -7.00 -23.51 16.47
C THR A 469 -6.39 -22.85 15.22
N PRO A 470 -5.59 -23.58 14.42
CA PRO A 470 -5.10 -23.14 13.12
C PRO A 470 -6.21 -22.68 12.18
N ARG A 471 -6.04 -21.49 11.61
CA ARG A 471 -6.94 -20.92 10.61
C ARG A 471 -6.34 -21.07 9.21
N PHE A 472 -7.17 -21.54 8.28
CA PHE A 472 -6.80 -21.87 6.90
C PHE A 472 -5.61 -22.86 6.82
N PRO A 473 -5.66 -24.01 7.51
CA PRO A 473 -4.59 -25.00 7.44
C PRO A 473 -4.47 -25.59 6.03
N ILE A 474 -3.24 -25.83 5.59
CA ILE A 474 -2.90 -26.42 4.30
C ILE A 474 -2.12 -27.70 4.55
N PHE A 475 -2.59 -28.81 3.98
CA PHE A 475 -1.88 -30.08 3.99
C PHE A 475 -0.57 -29.97 3.20
N GLU A 476 0.53 -30.46 3.79
CA GLU A 476 1.87 -30.45 3.18
C GLU A 476 2.36 -31.85 2.84
N GLY A 477 1.94 -32.88 3.58
CA GLY A 477 2.35 -34.25 3.31
C GLY A 477 2.22 -35.18 4.51
N CYS A 478 2.58 -36.45 4.30
CA CYS A 478 2.67 -37.46 5.35
C CYS A 478 4.15 -37.70 5.64
N PRO A 479 4.71 -37.15 6.73
CA PRO A 479 6.08 -37.46 7.14
C PRO A 479 6.21 -38.95 7.48
N VAL A 480 7.27 -39.59 6.97
CA VAL A 480 7.51 -41.04 7.17
C VAL A 480 8.13 -41.36 8.54
N ASP A 481 8.70 -40.36 9.18
CA ASP A 481 9.49 -40.43 10.41
C ASP A 481 8.71 -40.02 11.67
N LYS A 482 7.42 -39.68 11.53
CA LYS A 482 6.61 -39.14 12.63
C LYS A 482 5.41 -40.02 12.91
N PHE A 483 5.19 -40.24 14.21
CA PHE A 483 4.20 -41.18 14.72
C PHE A 483 3.20 -40.53 15.70
N GLU A 484 3.44 -39.26 16.05
CA GLU A 484 2.63 -38.52 17.03
C GLU A 484 2.28 -37.13 16.48
N ALA A 485 1.17 -36.57 16.96
CA ALA A 485 0.79 -35.19 16.68
C ALA A 485 1.70 -34.24 17.45
N LYS A 486 1.94 -33.06 16.88
CA LYS A 486 2.77 -32.03 17.49
C LYS A 486 2.30 -30.65 17.08
N ASP A 487 1.89 -29.85 18.05
CA ASP A 487 1.38 -28.52 17.79
C ASP A 487 2.54 -27.55 17.47
N ALA A 488 2.27 -26.56 16.62
CA ALA A 488 3.28 -25.56 16.30
C ALA A 488 3.53 -24.65 17.51
N ILE A 489 4.79 -24.26 17.71
CA ILE A 489 5.13 -23.22 18.69
C ILE A 489 4.86 -21.86 18.05
N VAL A 490 3.66 -21.34 18.27
CA VAL A 490 3.29 -19.99 17.82
C VAL A 490 3.65 -18.97 18.90
N ARG A 491 4.27 -17.86 18.52
CA ARG A 491 4.80 -16.90 19.49
C ARG A 491 3.70 -16.07 20.13
N SER A 492 2.63 -15.77 19.39
CA SER A 492 1.42 -15.11 19.92
C SER A 492 0.70 -15.95 20.98
N THR A 493 0.77 -17.28 20.95
CA THR A 493 0.09 -18.14 21.95
C THR A 493 0.56 -17.92 23.39
N ARG A 494 1.77 -17.39 23.62
CA ARG A 494 2.21 -17.00 24.97
C ARG A 494 1.35 -15.88 25.59
N LEU A 495 0.77 -15.03 24.76
CA LEU A 495 -0.17 -13.98 25.17
C LEU A 495 -1.62 -14.51 25.32
N ARG A 496 -1.95 -15.62 24.67
CA ARG A 496 -3.27 -16.29 24.80
C ARG A 496 -3.36 -17.15 26.06
N ALA A 497 -2.28 -17.83 26.42
CA ALA A 497 -2.21 -18.75 27.56
C ALA A 497 -2.47 -18.04 28.91
N SER A 498 -2.20 -16.74 29.02
CA SER A 498 -2.50 -15.94 30.21
C SER A 498 -3.99 -15.59 30.35
N GLY A 499 -4.84 -15.91 29.37
CA GLY A 499 -6.29 -15.64 29.37
C GLY A 499 -7.21 -16.86 29.32
N ILE A 500 -6.67 -18.08 29.19
CA ILE A 500 -7.48 -19.32 29.10
C ILE A 500 -7.40 -20.06 30.44
N ASN A 501 -8.49 -19.99 31.23
CA ASN A 501 -8.77 -21.02 32.23
C ASN A 501 -8.83 -22.36 31.50
N LYS A 502 -7.87 -23.26 31.76
CA LYS A 502 -7.86 -24.61 31.19
C LYS A 502 -9.22 -25.27 31.46
N PRO A 503 -10.01 -25.67 30.45
CA PRO A 503 -11.11 -26.58 30.71
C PRO A 503 -10.50 -27.90 31.18
N GLN A 504 -10.82 -28.30 32.42
CA GLN A 504 -10.56 -29.64 32.92
C GLN A 504 -11.44 -30.61 32.13
N TYR A 505 -10.93 -31.13 31.03
CA TYR A 505 -11.47 -32.36 30.45
C TYR A 505 -10.89 -33.52 31.25
N ALA A 506 -11.65 -33.96 32.26
CA ALA A 506 -11.43 -35.24 32.90
C ALA A 506 -11.57 -36.33 31.84
N VAL A 507 -10.47 -37.03 31.55
CA VAL A 507 -10.48 -38.24 30.74
C VAL A 507 -11.30 -39.27 31.52
N ALA A 508 -12.56 -39.44 31.12
CA ALA A 508 -13.35 -40.59 31.53
C ALA A 508 -12.67 -41.82 30.91
N LYS A 509 -11.99 -42.60 31.75
CA LYS A 509 -11.63 -43.99 31.42
C LYS A 509 -12.93 -44.77 31.31
N GLU A 510 -13.47 -44.86 30.10
CA GLU A 510 -14.50 -45.86 29.82
C GLU A 510 -13.86 -47.25 29.89
N ALA A 511 -14.40 -48.07 30.79
CA ALA A 511 -14.05 -49.47 30.92
C ALA A 511 -14.52 -50.22 29.67
N ASN A 512 -13.58 -50.88 29.00
CA ASN A 512 -13.85 -51.81 27.91
C ASN A 512 -14.78 -52.94 28.41
N PRO A 513 -16.03 -53.08 27.90
CA PRO A 513 -16.93 -54.15 28.33
C PRO A 513 -16.74 -55.47 27.57
N TYR A 514 -15.79 -55.57 26.64
CA TYR A 514 -15.53 -56.82 25.91
C TYR A 514 -14.03 -57.10 25.77
N GLY A 515 -13.55 -57.98 26.65
CA GLY A 515 -12.21 -58.56 26.62
C GLY A 515 -12.20 -59.86 27.41
N SER A 516 -12.70 -60.93 26.78
CA SER A 516 -12.57 -62.31 27.23
C SER A 516 -11.15 -62.83 26.98
N GLU A 517 -10.59 -63.50 28.00
CA GLU A 517 -9.82 -64.76 27.96
C GLU A 517 -8.76 -64.75 29.08
N SER A 518 -8.99 -65.53 30.14
CA SER A 518 -8.45 -66.90 30.32
C SER A 518 -7.02 -66.89 30.86
N SER A 519 -6.89 -67.16 32.16
CA SER A 519 -5.75 -67.89 32.73
C SER A 519 -6.07 -68.41 34.13
N ALA A 520 -6.15 -69.73 34.21
CA ALA A 520 -5.78 -70.60 35.33
C ALA A 520 -6.25 -70.24 36.75
N LYS A 521 -7.39 -70.83 37.17
CA LYS A 521 -7.60 -71.20 38.58
C LYS A 521 -7.41 -72.69 38.77
N ARG A 522 -6.36 -73.03 39.51
CA ARG A 522 -6.14 -74.31 40.16
C ARG A 522 -7.16 -74.51 41.29
N ARG A 523 -7.57 -75.78 41.42
CA ARG A 523 -7.85 -76.57 42.63
C ARG A 523 -9.24 -76.54 43.28
N ARG A 524 -9.74 -77.79 43.39
CA ARG A 524 -10.53 -78.45 44.46
C ARG A 524 -12.00 -77.98 44.53
N TYR A 525 -13.01 -78.83 44.53
CA TYR A 525 -13.19 -80.24 44.90
C TYR A 525 -14.08 -80.95 43.88
#